data_AF-A0A3C0N267-F1
#
_entry.id   AF-A0A3C0N267-F1
#
_cell.length_a   1.000
_cell.length_b   1.000
_cell.length_c   1.000
_cell.angle_alpha   90.00
_cell.angle_beta   90.00
_cell.angle_gamma   90.00
#
_symmetry.space_group_name_H-M   'P 1'
#
loop_
_entity.id
_entity.type
_entity.pdbx_description
1 polymer ?
#
loop_
_entity_poly.entity_id
_entity_poly.type
_entity_poly.pdbx_seq_one_letter_code
_entity_poly.pdbx_strand_id
1 'polypeptide(L)'
;EIRQKPEIVAPDGVNTTFFGNDTDDADAFPNFFGTSAAAPHAAAVAALMRQAVPGSPPDLIYRALRESALDMDNPYTVGFDTGVDNATGTGLIQADLAIPRLQQIANERLIEIPDLTFTPPHTFGNFEFSGNGPQVKVETQLVVQGTTLQVVGNAFFKETKSDFTTFAGSFSSPIFDITTLFPDRPNHVIETILSSSADIFETTDVGLHDRQVIIQDGDDLVARYEIQGDTRQRAIGNDSPFAAISFNPVKVRLRSPDGQFVEDTFFLPDITDEFRPRKTMGDGEFDGHGPRISIKTQVVADGTILRPHVSEIFEEWDVEKNEPKSDFTTFAEVFIGNGFDISQQYPGFAIDTILSDSQDTLETIDLPLLNDQTISLDSNELVRSYQIRGDSNGNDQPSVTLSFNPVRVRLQPA
;
A
#
# COMPACT_ATOMS: atom_id res chain seq x y z
N GLU A 1 -34.84 10.39 -17.26
CA GLU A 1 -33.58 10.77 -16.59
C GLU A 1 -33.67 12.23 -16.18
N ILE A 2 -33.35 12.57 -14.93
CA ILE A 2 -33.35 13.96 -14.43
C ILE A 2 -31.90 14.45 -14.48
N ARG A 3 -31.62 15.53 -15.21
CA ARG A 3 -30.29 16.14 -15.27
C ARG A 3 -30.08 17.03 -14.06
N GLN A 4 -28.97 16.85 -13.36
CA GLN A 4 -28.54 17.73 -12.27
C GLN A 4 -28.02 19.05 -12.87
N LYS A 5 -28.82 20.10 -12.78
CA LYS A 5 -28.55 21.45 -13.29
C LYS A 5 -29.20 22.49 -12.35
N PRO A 6 -28.59 23.68 -12.19
CA PRO A 6 -27.28 24.09 -12.75
C PRO A 6 -26.12 23.31 -12.11
N GLU A 7 -24.93 23.28 -12.74
CA GLU A 7 -23.76 22.67 -12.07
C GLU A 7 -23.14 23.57 -11.00
N ILE A 8 -23.14 24.88 -11.24
CA ILE A 8 -22.44 25.90 -10.46
C ILE A 8 -23.19 27.24 -10.57
N VAL A 9 -22.95 28.14 -9.61
CA VAL A 9 -23.41 29.53 -9.60
C VAL A 9 -22.22 30.49 -9.63
N ALA A 10 -22.40 31.66 -10.22
CA ALA A 10 -21.41 32.74 -10.27
C ALA A 10 -22.08 34.09 -9.99
N PRO A 11 -21.31 35.13 -9.59
CA PRO A 11 -21.86 36.43 -9.25
C PRO A 11 -22.68 37.06 -10.39
N ASP A 12 -23.81 37.66 -10.04
CA ASP A 12 -24.56 38.57 -10.90
C ASP A 12 -24.63 39.97 -10.27
N GLY A 13 -25.42 40.88 -10.85
CA GLY A 13 -25.59 42.23 -10.31
C GLY A 13 -24.39 43.14 -10.52
N VAL A 14 -23.60 42.90 -11.57
CA VAL A 14 -22.29 43.52 -11.76
C VAL A 14 -22.35 44.85 -12.51
N ASN A 15 -21.36 45.70 -12.25
CA ASN A 15 -21.26 47.02 -12.87
C ASN A 15 -20.91 46.91 -14.36
N THR A 16 -21.58 47.72 -15.16
CA THR A 16 -21.35 47.86 -16.60
C THR A 16 -21.24 49.34 -16.97
N THR A 17 -20.65 49.63 -18.12
CA THR A 17 -20.43 51.01 -18.57
C THR A 17 -21.43 51.50 -19.61
N PHE A 18 -22.38 50.66 -20.05
CA PHE A 18 -23.17 50.94 -21.25
C PHE A 18 -24.63 50.46 -21.23
N PHE A 19 -25.08 49.72 -20.22
CA PHE A 19 -26.45 49.21 -20.14
C PHE A 19 -26.84 48.79 -18.71
N GLY A 20 -28.14 48.60 -18.47
CA GLY A 20 -28.66 48.23 -17.14
C GLY A 20 -29.17 49.43 -16.35
N ASN A 21 -29.43 49.23 -15.07
CA ASN A 21 -29.85 50.28 -14.15
C ASN A 21 -28.95 50.25 -12.92
N ASP A 22 -28.59 51.42 -12.43
CA ASP A 22 -27.87 51.59 -11.15
C ASP A 22 -28.78 51.15 -10.00
N THR A 23 -28.20 50.46 -9.01
CA THR A 23 -28.88 50.00 -7.80
C THR A 23 -28.66 50.91 -6.59
N ASP A 24 -28.14 52.12 -6.83
CA ASP A 24 -27.72 53.08 -5.81
C ASP A 24 -26.64 52.48 -4.88
N ASP A 25 -25.68 51.75 -5.47
CA ASP A 25 -24.56 51.17 -4.75
C ASP A 25 -23.46 52.21 -4.46
N ALA A 26 -22.24 51.77 -4.15
CA ALA A 26 -21.16 52.68 -3.79
C ALA A 26 -20.63 53.51 -4.97
N ASP A 27 -20.98 53.16 -6.21
CA ASP A 27 -20.62 53.92 -7.39
C ASP A 27 -21.85 54.36 -8.21
N ALA A 28 -21.64 54.73 -9.48
CA ALA A 28 -22.70 55.25 -10.36
C ALA A 28 -22.76 54.47 -11.68
N PHE A 29 -22.14 53.29 -11.74
CA PHE A 29 -22.17 52.42 -12.89
C PHE A 29 -23.45 51.58 -12.86
N PRO A 30 -24.20 51.48 -13.98
CA PRO A 30 -25.35 50.60 -14.05
C PRO A 30 -25.02 49.14 -13.74
N ASN A 31 -25.86 48.45 -12.96
CA ASN A 31 -25.72 47.03 -12.67
C ASN A 31 -26.49 46.16 -13.68
N PHE A 32 -25.99 44.95 -13.94
CA PHE A 32 -26.64 43.94 -14.77
C PHE A 32 -26.84 42.61 -14.03
N PHE A 33 -28.08 42.13 -13.98
CA PHE A 33 -28.52 40.98 -13.19
C PHE A 33 -28.92 39.77 -14.04
N GLY A 34 -28.90 38.60 -13.40
CA GLY A 34 -29.36 37.33 -13.96
C GLY A 34 -28.23 36.44 -14.49
N THR A 35 -28.62 35.25 -14.95
CA THR A 35 -27.67 34.21 -15.40
C THR A 35 -26.80 34.62 -16.57
N SER A 36 -27.25 35.57 -17.39
CA SER A 36 -26.46 36.20 -18.45
C SER A 36 -25.30 37.05 -17.92
N ALA A 37 -25.40 37.60 -16.70
CA ALA A 37 -24.32 38.28 -16.00
C ALA A 37 -23.39 37.29 -15.27
N ALA A 38 -23.95 36.21 -14.74
CA ALA A 38 -23.22 35.14 -14.06
C ALA A 38 -22.32 34.34 -15.01
N ALA A 39 -22.82 33.98 -16.20
CA ALA A 39 -22.08 33.18 -17.18
C ALA A 39 -20.70 33.75 -17.57
N PRO A 40 -20.54 35.05 -17.90
CA PRO A 40 -19.22 35.60 -18.21
C PRO A 40 -18.27 35.64 -17.01
N HIS A 41 -18.76 35.72 -15.76
CA HIS A 41 -17.91 35.57 -14.57
C HIS A 41 -17.34 34.16 -14.48
N ALA A 42 -18.19 33.15 -14.61
CA ALA A 42 -17.73 31.76 -14.65
C ALA A 42 -16.75 31.52 -15.80
N ALA A 43 -16.99 32.11 -16.98
CA ALA A 43 -16.09 32.02 -18.12
C ALA A 43 -14.74 32.71 -17.87
N ALA A 44 -14.73 33.86 -17.19
CA ALA A 44 -13.49 34.55 -16.81
C ALA A 44 -12.66 33.73 -15.83
N VAL A 45 -13.28 33.13 -14.81
CA VAL A 45 -12.60 32.21 -13.88
C VAL A 45 -12.04 31.01 -14.64
N ALA A 46 -12.81 30.38 -15.51
CA ALA A 46 -12.33 29.28 -16.35
C ALA A 46 -11.15 29.69 -17.25
N ALA A 47 -11.13 30.93 -17.76
CA ALA A 47 -10.01 31.45 -18.54
C ALA A 47 -8.74 31.61 -17.68
N LEU A 48 -8.86 32.13 -16.45
CA LEU A 48 -7.75 32.22 -15.49
C LEU A 48 -7.24 30.83 -15.10
N MET A 49 -8.14 29.86 -14.92
CA MET A 49 -7.78 28.47 -14.67
C MET A 49 -6.96 27.86 -15.82
N ARG A 50 -7.36 28.11 -17.09
CA ARG A 50 -6.58 27.67 -18.26
C ARG A 50 -5.26 28.42 -18.43
N GLN A 51 -5.17 29.65 -17.93
CA GLN A 51 -3.91 30.39 -17.89
C GLN A 51 -2.96 29.77 -16.85
N ALA A 52 -3.48 29.40 -15.68
CA ALA A 52 -2.71 28.78 -14.60
C ALA A 52 -2.28 27.35 -14.93
N VAL A 53 -3.11 26.58 -15.64
CA VAL A 53 -2.81 25.22 -16.11
C VAL A 53 -3.08 25.14 -17.62
N PRO A 54 -2.10 25.50 -18.46
CA PRO A 54 -2.26 25.49 -19.92
C PRO A 54 -2.65 24.11 -20.44
N GLY A 55 -3.69 24.07 -21.28
CA GLY A 55 -4.15 22.84 -21.93
C GLY A 55 -5.12 21.99 -21.12
N SER A 56 -5.53 22.41 -19.90
CA SER A 56 -6.56 21.69 -19.14
C SER A 56 -7.84 21.48 -19.96
N PRO A 57 -8.34 20.23 -20.03
CA PRO A 57 -9.58 19.93 -20.72
C PRO A 57 -10.80 20.43 -19.91
N PRO A 58 -11.95 20.68 -20.56
CA PRO A 58 -13.12 21.27 -19.90
C PRO A 58 -13.62 20.49 -18.67
N ASP A 59 -13.53 19.17 -18.68
CA ASP A 59 -13.97 18.30 -17.58
C ASP A 59 -13.19 18.56 -16.28
N LEU A 60 -11.86 18.76 -16.36
CA LEU A 60 -11.05 19.12 -15.19
C LEU A 60 -11.42 20.51 -14.67
N ILE A 61 -11.70 21.47 -15.56
CA ILE A 61 -12.14 22.81 -15.16
C ILE A 61 -13.47 22.72 -14.41
N TYR A 62 -14.46 22.01 -14.97
CA TYR A 62 -15.75 21.80 -14.31
C TYR A 62 -15.62 21.01 -13.01
N ARG A 63 -14.71 20.04 -12.93
CA ARG A 63 -14.43 19.30 -11.69
C ARG A 63 -13.87 20.24 -10.61
N ALA A 64 -12.82 21.01 -10.93
CA ALA A 64 -12.22 21.95 -9.99
C ALA A 64 -13.22 23.03 -9.52
N LEU A 65 -14.03 23.60 -10.43
CA LEU A 65 -15.06 24.58 -10.07
C LEU A 65 -16.11 24.01 -9.12
N ARG A 66 -16.52 22.74 -9.31
CA ARG A 66 -17.51 22.07 -8.46
C ARG A 66 -16.95 21.68 -7.10
N GLU A 67 -15.77 21.09 -7.07
CA GLU A 67 -15.12 20.61 -5.83
C GLU A 67 -14.67 21.75 -4.90
N SER A 68 -14.61 22.98 -5.41
CA SER A 68 -14.20 24.18 -4.66
C SER A 68 -15.31 25.21 -4.47
N ALA A 69 -16.52 24.93 -4.95
CA ALA A 69 -17.64 25.83 -4.81
C ALA A 69 -18.02 25.98 -3.32
N LEU A 70 -18.39 27.21 -2.95
CA LEU A 70 -19.02 27.48 -1.67
C LEU A 70 -20.49 27.05 -1.76
N ASP A 71 -20.85 26.05 -0.97
CA ASP A 71 -22.22 25.52 -0.88
C ASP A 71 -23.24 26.62 -0.56
N MET A 72 -24.41 26.57 -1.20
CA MET A 72 -25.43 27.62 -1.09
C MET A 72 -26.79 27.02 -0.74
N ASP A 73 -27.57 27.77 0.04
CA ASP A 73 -28.92 27.36 0.38
C ASP A 73 -29.85 27.38 -0.84
N ASN A 74 -30.67 26.35 -0.97
CA ASN A 74 -31.73 26.33 -1.97
C ASN A 74 -32.90 27.21 -1.48
N PRO A 75 -33.21 28.33 -2.14
CA PRO A 75 -34.23 29.26 -1.66
C PRO A 75 -35.67 28.69 -1.71
N TYR A 76 -35.86 27.50 -2.28
CA TYR A 76 -37.16 26.84 -2.42
C TYR A 76 -37.42 25.78 -1.34
N THR A 77 -36.50 25.57 -0.41
CA THR A 77 -36.61 24.59 0.68
C THR A 77 -36.61 25.28 2.05
N VAL A 78 -36.74 24.50 3.12
CA VAL A 78 -36.80 25.01 4.49
C VAL A 78 -35.51 24.65 5.22
N GLY A 79 -34.77 25.68 5.63
CA GLY A 79 -33.47 25.50 6.28
C GLY A 79 -32.34 25.34 5.26
N PHE A 80 -31.10 25.42 5.73
CA PHE A 80 -29.93 25.34 4.85
C PHE A 80 -29.75 23.93 4.30
N ASP A 81 -29.91 23.76 2.99
CA ASP A 81 -29.56 22.52 2.30
C ASP A 81 -28.04 22.42 2.10
N THR A 82 -27.49 21.21 2.28
CA THR A 82 -26.07 20.96 2.03
C THR A 82 -25.86 20.10 0.79
N GLY A 83 -24.95 20.51 -0.08
CA GLY A 83 -24.54 19.76 -1.26
C GLY A 83 -25.36 20.11 -2.50
N VAL A 84 -25.40 19.19 -3.48
CA VAL A 84 -25.92 19.52 -4.81
C VAL A 84 -27.44 19.66 -4.82
N ASP A 85 -27.92 20.80 -5.31
CA ASP A 85 -29.36 21.07 -5.46
C ASP A 85 -29.75 21.66 -6.83
N ASN A 86 -31.05 21.71 -7.13
CA ASN A 86 -31.59 22.11 -8.44
C ASN A 86 -31.69 23.64 -8.64
N ALA A 87 -31.40 24.45 -7.62
CA ALA A 87 -31.39 25.91 -7.66
C ALA A 87 -29.95 26.46 -7.72
N THR A 88 -29.03 25.90 -6.94
CA THR A 88 -27.65 26.41 -6.80
C THR A 88 -26.57 25.46 -7.31
N GLY A 89 -26.93 24.24 -7.73
CA GLY A 89 -25.95 23.26 -8.18
C GLY A 89 -25.02 22.87 -7.04
N THR A 90 -23.70 22.90 -7.25
CA THR A 90 -22.72 22.74 -6.17
C THR A 90 -22.43 24.03 -5.40
N GLY A 91 -23.09 25.15 -5.75
CA GLY A 91 -22.90 26.45 -5.11
C GLY A 91 -22.05 27.45 -5.88
N LEU A 92 -21.61 28.51 -5.18
CA LEU A 92 -20.90 29.66 -5.72
C LEU A 92 -19.42 29.33 -6.02
N ILE A 93 -18.98 29.52 -7.27
CA ILE A 93 -17.58 29.32 -7.64
C ILE A 93 -16.63 30.21 -6.84
N GLN A 94 -15.48 29.67 -6.46
CA GLN A 94 -14.42 30.36 -5.71
C GLN A 94 -13.12 30.30 -6.51
N ALA A 95 -12.73 31.38 -7.19
CA ALA A 95 -11.58 31.37 -8.10
C ALA A 95 -10.24 31.08 -7.39
N ASP A 96 -10.10 31.61 -6.18
CA ASP A 96 -8.96 31.43 -5.27
C ASP A 96 -8.79 29.97 -4.82
N LEU A 97 -9.87 29.20 -4.72
CA LEU A 97 -9.84 27.77 -4.40
C LEU A 97 -9.80 26.88 -5.66
N ALA A 98 -10.50 27.28 -6.73
CA ALA A 98 -10.60 26.52 -7.97
C ALA A 98 -9.27 26.41 -8.72
N ILE A 99 -8.46 27.48 -8.75
CA ILE A 99 -7.17 27.47 -9.45
C ILE A 99 -6.17 26.50 -8.79
N PRO A 100 -5.91 26.59 -7.46
CA PRO A 100 -5.10 25.59 -6.77
C PRO A 100 -5.67 24.18 -6.89
N ARG A 101 -7.00 24.02 -6.84
CA ARG A 101 -7.63 22.71 -7.02
C ARG A 101 -7.38 22.14 -8.42
N LEU A 102 -7.46 22.96 -9.47
CA LEU A 102 -7.13 22.54 -10.84
C LEU A 102 -5.67 22.08 -10.95
N GLN A 103 -4.73 22.79 -10.33
CA GLN A 103 -3.33 22.38 -10.30
C GLN A 103 -3.13 21.03 -9.60
N GLN A 104 -3.84 20.80 -8.50
CA GLN A 104 -3.80 19.51 -7.80
C GLN A 104 -4.35 18.37 -8.67
N ILE A 105 -5.56 18.51 -9.23
CA ILE A 105 -6.16 17.46 -10.06
C ILE A 105 -5.40 17.22 -11.36
N ALA A 106 -4.73 18.26 -11.91
CA ALA A 106 -3.88 18.12 -13.09
C ALA A 106 -2.64 17.25 -12.84
N ASN A 107 -2.27 17.04 -11.57
CA ASN A 107 -1.20 16.16 -11.15
C ASN A 107 -1.70 14.82 -10.58
N GLU A 108 -3.01 14.57 -10.59
CA GLU A 108 -3.58 13.26 -10.21
C GLU A 108 -3.39 12.26 -11.36
N ARG A 109 -2.88 11.06 -11.07
CA ARG A 109 -2.72 9.96 -12.04
C ARG A 109 -3.34 8.69 -11.46
N LEU A 110 -3.90 7.86 -12.34
CA LEU A 110 -4.26 6.48 -12.02
C LEU A 110 -3.08 5.60 -12.45
N ILE A 111 -2.60 4.78 -11.52
CA ILE A 111 -1.48 3.86 -11.74
C ILE A 111 -2.01 2.43 -11.60
N GLU A 112 -1.79 1.62 -12.64
CA GLU A 112 -2.12 0.20 -12.61
C GLU A 112 -1.06 -0.55 -11.80
N ILE A 113 -1.49 -1.37 -10.85
CA ILE A 113 -0.62 -2.26 -10.08
C ILE A 113 -0.79 -3.68 -10.64
N PRO A 114 0.31 -4.40 -10.94
CA PRO A 114 0.21 -5.76 -11.46
C PRO A 114 -0.42 -6.70 -10.42
N ASP A 115 -1.15 -7.69 -10.91
CA ASP A 115 -1.71 -8.75 -10.08
C ASP A 115 -0.59 -9.52 -9.36
N LEU A 116 -0.90 -9.99 -8.15
CA LEU A 116 0.00 -10.77 -7.31
C LEU A 116 -0.60 -12.14 -7.06
N THR A 117 0.17 -13.20 -7.32
CA THR A 117 -0.23 -14.57 -7.01
C THR A 117 0.66 -15.13 -5.92
N PHE A 118 0.01 -15.60 -4.86
CA PHE A 118 0.61 -16.28 -3.73
C PHE A 118 0.34 -17.77 -3.83
N THR A 119 1.35 -18.56 -3.53
CA THR A 119 1.25 -20.01 -3.56
C THR A 119 2.11 -20.55 -2.43
N PRO A 120 1.51 -20.91 -1.28
CA PRO A 120 2.23 -21.48 -0.15
C PRO A 120 3.13 -22.64 -0.62
N PRO A 121 4.38 -22.75 -0.14
CA PRO A 121 5.30 -23.79 -0.59
C PRO A 121 4.71 -25.19 -0.40
N HIS A 122 4.85 -26.05 -1.40
CA HIS A 122 4.50 -27.46 -1.28
C HIS A 122 5.63 -28.20 -0.54
N THR A 123 5.38 -28.75 0.66
CA THR A 123 6.31 -29.69 1.30
C THR A 123 5.92 -31.14 1.01
N PHE A 124 6.49 -31.73 -0.04
CA PHE A 124 6.59 -33.20 -0.12
C PHE A 124 7.78 -33.62 0.73
N GLY A 125 7.62 -34.60 1.63
CA GLY A 125 8.74 -35.17 2.37
C GLY A 125 8.29 -35.93 3.60
N ASN A 126 8.68 -37.20 3.71
CA ASN A 126 8.37 -38.03 4.87
C ASN A 126 9.53 -38.17 5.87
N PHE A 127 10.72 -37.63 5.60
CA PHE A 127 11.86 -37.68 6.53
C PHE A 127 12.82 -36.49 6.36
N GLU A 128 13.39 -36.05 7.47
CA GLU A 128 14.29 -34.90 7.64
C GLU A 128 15.50 -34.87 6.67
N PHE A 129 16.15 -33.68 6.56
CA PHE A 129 17.31 -33.28 5.73
C PHE A 129 18.49 -34.28 5.61
N SER A 130 18.46 -35.41 6.34
CA SER A 130 19.35 -36.56 6.18
C SER A 130 20.84 -36.19 6.19
N GLY A 131 21.19 -35.14 6.95
CA GLY A 131 22.55 -34.59 7.06
C GLY A 131 23.06 -33.85 5.83
N ASN A 132 22.17 -33.34 4.97
CA ASN A 132 22.50 -32.49 3.83
C ASN A 132 21.84 -31.14 4.09
N GLY A 133 22.64 -30.12 4.37
CA GLY A 133 22.14 -28.81 4.73
C GLY A 133 21.26 -28.18 3.63
N PRO A 134 20.37 -27.26 4.00
CA PRO A 134 19.52 -26.55 3.05
C PRO A 134 20.32 -25.53 2.21
N GLN A 135 19.87 -25.31 0.97
CA GLN A 135 20.05 -24.02 0.31
C GLN A 135 19.21 -23.00 1.06
N VAL A 136 19.83 -21.92 1.53
CA VAL A 136 19.16 -20.87 2.29
C VAL A 136 19.19 -19.59 1.49
N LYS A 137 18.02 -18.95 1.36
CA LYS A 137 17.87 -17.60 0.83
C LYS A 137 17.17 -16.75 1.88
N VAL A 138 17.69 -15.57 2.19
CA VAL A 138 17.06 -14.60 3.08
C VAL A 138 16.96 -13.27 2.37
N GLU A 139 15.79 -12.67 2.41
CA GLU A 139 15.50 -11.34 1.86
C GLU A 139 15.08 -10.44 3.01
N THR A 140 15.64 -9.23 3.09
CA THR A 140 15.33 -8.25 4.15
C THR A 140 15.06 -6.88 3.55
N GLN A 141 14.17 -6.12 4.18
CA GLN A 141 13.82 -4.77 3.76
C GLN A 141 13.41 -3.89 4.95
N LEU A 142 13.71 -2.59 4.84
CA LEU A 142 13.15 -1.55 5.69
C LEU A 142 11.87 -0.98 5.10
N VAL A 143 10.82 -0.96 5.92
CA VAL A 143 9.54 -0.32 5.63
C VAL A 143 9.41 0.92 6.49
N VAL A 144 9.20 2.08 5.89
CA VAL A 144 9.01 3.36 6.59
C VAL A 144 7.58 3.84 6.38
N GLN A 145 6.93 4.28 7.45
CA GLN A 145 5.58 4.83 7.42
C GLN A 145 5.54 6.12 8.26
N GLY A 146 5.89 7.25 7.64
CA GLY A 146 5.88 8.57 8.30
C GLY A 146 6.86 8.65 9.47
N THR A 147 6.37 8.46 10.70
CA THR A 147 7.20 8.44 11.91
C THR A 147 7.67 7.06 12.32
N THR A 148 7.18 5.99 11.68
CA THR A 148 7.51 4.63 12.07
C THR A 148 8.37 3.91 11.04
N LEU A 149 9.10 2.91 11.51
CA LEU A 149 9.97 2.07 10.72
C LEU A 149 9.86 0.62 11.18
N GLN A 150 9.86 -0.32 10.25
CA GLN A 150 9.82 -1.75 10.54
C GLN A 150 10.80 -2.48 9.62
N VAL A 151 11.51 -3.47 10.16
CA VAL A 151 12.23 -4.44 9.35
C VAL A 151 11.28 -5.57 9.00
N VAL A 152 11.27 -5.98 7.75
CA VAL A 152 10.53 -7.15 7.28
C VAL A 152 11.44 -8.00 6.42
N GLY A 153 11.15 -9.29 6.31
CA GLY A 153 11.93 -10.17 5.46
C GLY A 153 11.30 -11.54 5.26
N ASN A 154 11.87 -12.29 4.33
CA ASN A 154 11.50 -13.65 4.01
C ASN A 154 12.73 -14.55 4.08
N ALA A 155 12.56 -15.79 4.50
CA ALA A 155 13.61 -16.78 4.50
C ALA A 155 13.11 -18.08 3.88
N PHE A 156 13.92 -18.65 3.00
CA PHE A 156 13.66 -19.87 2.24
C PHE A 156 14.77 -20.87 2.53
N PHE A 157 14.41 -22.11 2.79
CA PHE A 157 15.29 -23.22 3.09
C PHE A 157 14.88 -24.39 2.20
N LYS A 158 15.76 -24.85 1.32
CA LYS A 158 15.49 -25.92 0.37
C LYS A 158 16.48 -27.06 0.54
N GLU A 159 15.99 -28.27 0.73
CA GLU A 159 16.84 -29.45 0.78
C GLU A 159 17.59 -29.68 -0.54
N THR A 160 18.84 -30.13 -0.44
CA THR A 160 19.75 -30.35 -1.57
C THR A 160 19.61 -31.73 -2.24
N LYS A 161 18.63 -32.57 -1.82
CA LYS A 161 18.40 -33.95 -2.29
C LYS A 161 16.96 -34.21 -2.80
N SER A 162 16.73 -35.46 -3.24
CA SER A 162 15.77 -35.90 -4.25
C SER A 162 14.29 -35.67 -3.96
N ASP A 163 13.88 -35.48 -2.70
CA ASP A 163 12.49 -35.21 -2.31
C ASP A 163 12.21 -33.72 -2.05
N PHE A 164 13.22 -32.85 -2.21
CA PHE A 164 13.10 -31.39 -2.28
C PHE A 164 12.17 -30.78 -1.22
N THR A 165 12.40 -31.11 0.05
CA THR A 165 11.70 -30.43 1.15
C THR A 165 12.04 -28.94 1.13
N THR A 166 11.04 -28.06 1.03
CA THR A 166 11.22 -26.59 1.08
C THR A 166 10.47 -25.98 2.25
N PHE A 167 11.16 -25.25 3.12
CA PHE A 167 10.55 -24.42 4.14
C PHE A 167 10.69 -22.96 3.71
N ALA A 168 9.64 -22.17 3.89
CA ALA A 168 9.73 -20.73 3.72
C ALA A 168 8.88 -20.02 4.76
N GLY A 169 9.14 -18.75 4.99
CA GLY A 169 8.27 -17.91 5.78
C GLY A 169 8.83 -16.51 5.94
N SER A 170 8.03 -15.66 6.56
CA SER A 170 8.35 -14.26 6.79
C SER A 170 8.72 -13.98 8.25
N PHE A 171 9.42 -12.86 8.46
CA PHE A 171 9.67 -12.30 9.78
C PHE A 171 9.52 -10.77 9.73
N SER A 172 9.25 -10.19 10.88
CA SER A 172 9.26 -8.73 11.03
C SER A 172 9.76 -8.33 12.41
N SER A 173 10.40 -7.17 12.50
CA SER A 173 10.73 -6.56 13.78
C SER A 173 9.49 -5.93 14.41
N PRO A 174 9.54 -5.57 15.71
CA PRO A 174 8.65 -4.55 16.25
C PRO A 174 8.72 -3.27 15.41
N ILE A 175 7.65 -2.50 15.45
CA ILE A 175 7.61 -1.17 14.84
C ILE A 175 8.42 -0.21 15.72
N PHE A 176 9.40 0.46 15.12
CA PHE A 176 10.19 1.51 15.74
C PHE A 176 9.59 2.87 15.42
N ASP A 177 9.33 3.67 16.45
CA ASP A 177 8.84 5.05 16.28
C ASP A 177 9.99 6.06 16.31
N ILE A 178 9.84 7.18 15.60
CA ILE A 178 10.82 8.29 15.54
C ILE A 178 11.21 8.78 16.93
N THR A 179 10.28 8.78 17.89
CA THR A 179 10.54 9.19 19.28
C THR A 179 11.50 8.25 20.00
N THR A 180 11.56 6.99 19.55
CA THR A 180 12.47 5.96 20.08
C THR A 180 13.80 5.97 19.32
N LEU A 181 13.77 6.13 18.00
CA LEU A 181 14.97 6.16 17.16
C LEU A 181 15.76 7.47 17.30
N PHE A 182 15.06 8.60 17.44
CA PHE A 182 15.61 9.94 17.54
C PHE A 182 14.93 10.76 18.65
N PRO A 183 15.27 10.49 19.93
CA PRO A 183 14.62 11.14 21.08
C PRO A 183 14.75 12.67 21.08
N ASP A 184 15.83 13.21 20.52
CA ASP A 184 16.07 14.66 20.39
C ASP A 184 15.26 15.32 19.27
N ARG A 185 14.56 14.51 18.45
CA ARG A 185 13.80 14.95 17.27
C ARG A 185 12.40 14.30 17.20
N PRO A 186 11.60 14.35 18.28
CA PRO A 186 10.37 13.57 18.41
C PRO A 186 9.26 13.98 17.44
N ASN A 187 9.34 15.18 16.86
CA ASN A 187 8.34 15.70 15.92
C ASN A 187 8.78 15.62 14.45
N HIS A 188 9.89 14.95 14.14
CA HIS A 188 10.33 14.78 12.75
C HIS A 188 9.66 13.56 12.11
N VAL A 189 9.67 13.53 10.78
CA VAL A 189 9.31 12.34 9.99
C VAL A 189 10.52 11.82 9.24
N ILE A 190 10.57 10.51 8.99
CA ILE A 190 11.59 9.90 8.14
C ILE A 190 11.19 10.18 6.69
N GLU A 191 11.96 11.03 6.01
CA GLU A 191 11.68 11.43 4.63
C GLU A 191 12.25 10.40 3.65
N THR A 192 13.49 9.96 3.87
CA THR A 192 14.19 9.07 2.92
C THR A 192 15.26 8.25 3.64
N ILE A 193 15.45 6.99 3.24
CA ILE A 193 16.62 6.18 3.65
C ILE A 193 17.76 6.45 2.66
N LEU A 194 18.93 6.81 3.18
CA LEU A 194 20.13 7.16 2.41
C LEU A 194 21.12 6.01 2.29
N SER A 195 21.06 5.02 3.18
CA SER A 195 21.79 3.75 3.08
C SER A 195 20.99 2.70 2.32
N SER A 196 21.55 1.51 2.11
CA SER A 196 20.78 0.36 1.59
C SER A 196 19.57 0.09 2.47
N SER A 197 18.41 -0.03 1.85
CA SER A 197 17.12 -0.29 2.51
C SER A 197 16.60 -1.71 2.29
N ALA A 198 17.36 -2.54 1.58
CA ALA A 198 17.07 -3.95 1.38
C ALA A 198 18.37 -4.75 1.21
N ASP A 199 18.32 -6.06 1.49
CA ASP A 199 19.41 -6.99 1.23
C ASP A 199 18.88 -8.39 0.88
N ILE A 200 19.65 -9.12 0.06
CA ILE A 200 19.37 -10.50 -0.36
C ILE A 200 20.62 -11.35 -0.12
N PHE A 201 20.46 -12.40 0.68
CA PHE A 201 21.50 -13.35 0.99
C PHE A 201 21.15 -14.75 0.49
N GLU A 202 22.11 -15.42 -0.17
CA GLU A 202 21.99 -16.81 -0.61
C GLU A 202 23.22 -17.61 -0.18
N THR A 203 23.00 -18.78 0.41
CA THR A 203 24.06 -19.75 0.72
C THR A 203 23.57 -21.16 0.50
N THR A 204 24.50 -22.10 0.37
CA THR A 204 24.19 -23.53 0.48
C THR A 204 24.96 -24.07 1.67
N ASP A 205 24.24 -24.58 2.65
CA ASP A 205 24.88 -25.28 3.76
C ASP A 205 25.42 -26.62 3.25
N VAL A 206 26.73 -26.63 2.98
CA VAL A 206 27.50 -27.80 2.54
C VAL A 206 28.20 -28.44 3.73
N GLY A 207 27.50 -28.69 4.85
CA GLY A 207 28.16 -29.31 5.99
C GLY A 207 27.24 -29.76 7.11
N LEU A 208 27.89 -30.39 8.09
CA LEU A 208 27.31 -30.90 9.33
C LEU A 208 27.53 -29.88 10.45
N HIS A 209 27.32 -28.60 10.16
CA HIS A 209 27.65 -27.53 11.07
C HIS A 209 26.37 -27.06 11.77
N ASP A 210 26.38 -27.11 13.09
CA ASP A 210 25.22 -26.72 13.89
C ASP A 210 24.89 -25.22 13.74
N ARG A 211 25.84 -24.35 13.31
CA ARG A 211 25.63 -22.92 13.00
C ARG A 211 26.65 -22.40 11.99
N GLN A 212 26.19 -21.63 11.01
CA GLN A 212 27.00 -20.87 10.05
C GLN A 212 26.83 -19.36 10.32
N VAL A 213 27.95 -18.65 10.50
CA VAL A 213 27.95 -17.18 10.62
C VAL A 213 28.58 -16.61 9.36
N ILE A 214 27.83 -15.75 8.67
CA ILE A 214 28.29 -14.99 7.52
C ILE A 214 28.28 -13.51 7.87
N ILE A 215 29.40 -12.85 7.62
CA ILE A 215 29.55 -11.39 7.76
C ILE A 215 29.50 -10.82 6.35
N GLN A 216 28.67 -9.81 6.12
CA GLN A 216 28.67 -9.03 4.90
C GLN A 216 29.54 -7.78 5.11
N ASP A 217 30.37 -7.46 4.10
CA ASP A 217 31.21 -6.26 4.08
C ASP A 217 30.51 -5.16 3.28
N GLY A 218 30.44 -3.92 3.79
CA GLY A 218 30.07 -2.74 2.97
C GLY A 218 28.93 -1.88 3.50
N ASP A 219 28.19 -1.26 2.58
CA ASP A 219 27.05 -0.36 2.80
C ASP A 219 25.68 -1.08 2.72
N ASP A 220 25.65 -2.42 2.74
CA ASP A 220 24.43 -3.24 2.68
C ASP A 220 23.58 -3.10 3.95
N LEU A 221 22.28 -3.40 3.86
CA LEU A 221 21.38 -3.27 5.01
C LEU A 221 21.77 -4.22 6.16
N VAL A 222 22.14 -5.46 5.82
CA VAL A 222 22.48 -6.49 6.78
C VAL A 222 23.99 -6.56 6.97
N ALA A 223 24.44 -6.57 8.22
CA ALA A 223 25.84 -6.74 8.59
C ALA A 223 26.21 -8.22 8.73
N ARG A 224 25.27 -9.04 9.22
CA ARG A 224 25.53 -10.43 9.59
C ARG A 224 24.29 -11.29 9.46
N TYR A 225 24.46 -12.47 8.85
CA TYR A 225 23.51 -13.57 8.89
C TYR A 225 24.07 -14.71 9.74
N GLU A 226 23.28 -15.22 10.68
CA GLU A 226 23.57 -16.44 11.42
C GLU A 226 22.49 -17.47 11.09
N ILE A 227 22.89 -18.57 10.46
CA ILE A 227 21.99 -19.60 9.96
C ILE A 227 22.30 -20.92 10.67
N GLN A 228 21.27 -21.64 11.12
CA GLN A 228 21.40 -23.01 11.61
C GLN A 228 20.57 -23.94 10.72
N GLY A 229 21.20 -25.01 10.22
CA GLY A 229 20.54 -26.14 9.57
C GLY A 229 20.13 -27.22 10.57
N ASP A 230 19.73 -28.41 10.08
CA ASP A 230 19.30 -29.54 10.91
C ASP A 230 20.50 -30.36 11.47
N THR A 231 20.51 -30.58 12.78
CA THR A 231 21.57 -31.21 13.58
C THR A 231 21.35 -32.73 13.78
N ARG A 232 21.21 -33.52 12.70
CA ARG A 232 21.35 -35.00 12.72
C ARG A 232 20.45 -35.82 13.69
N GLN A 233 19.52 -35.26 14.46
CA GLN A 233 18.76 -36.01 15.47
C GLN A 233 17.29 -36.21 15.08
N ARG A 234 16.86 -37.48 15.09
CA ARG A 234 15.56 -37.99 14.65
C ARG A 234 14.38 -37.66 15.59
N ALA A 235 14.41 -36.53 16.29
CA ALA A 235 13.35 -36.20 17.25
C ALA A 235 13.06 -34.71 17.28
N ILE A 236 11.76 -34.40 17.27
CA ILE A 236 11.20 -33.07 17.53
C ILE A 236 11.70 -32.58 18.90
N GLY A 237 12.42 -31.45 18.91
CA GLY A 237 12.77 -30.73 20.14
C GLY A 237 14.14 -30.04 20.07
N ASN A 238 14.09 -28.70 20.08
CA ASN A 238 15.17 -27.69 20.18
C ASN A 238 15.94 -27.22 18.92
N ASP A 239 16.09 -28.03 17.88
CA ASP A 239 16.94 -27.67 16.72
C ASP A 239 16.14 -27.36 15.44
N SER A 240 15.20 -26.41 15.52
CA SER A 240 14.57 -25.84 14.31
C SER A 240 15.62 -25.07 13.52
N PRO A 241 15.64 -25.16 12.17
CA PRO A 241 16.47 -24.26 11.38
C PRO A 241 16.09 -22.82 11.74
N PHE A 242 17.08 -21.95 11.86
CA PHE A 242 16.81 -20.54 12.15
C PHE A 242 17.73 -19.63 11.36
N ALA A 243 17.27 -18.41 11.15
CA ALA A 243 18.08 -17.29 10.67
C ALA A 243 18.01 -16.16 11.69
N ALA A 244 19.17 -15.66 12.13
CA ALA A 244 19.30 -14.44 12.90
C ALA A 244 20.07 -13.39 12.08
N ILE A 245 19.70 -12.13 12.27
CA ILE A 245 20.12 -11.04 11.40
C ILE A 245 20.57 -9.86 12.27
N SER A 246 21.75 -9.34 11.97
CA SER A 246 22.25 -8.07 12.52
C SER A 246 22.40 -7.04 11.41
N PHE A 247 22.08 -5.79 11.69
CA PHE A 247 22.02 -4.72 10.67
C PHE A 247 23.25 -3.80 10.72
N ASN A 248 23.58 -3.24 9.56
CA ASN A 248 24.45 -2.08 9.50
C ASN A 248 23.72 -0.81 9.96
N PRO A 249 24.45 0.27 10.32
CA PRO A 249 23.83 1.54 10.68
C PRO A 249 23.02 2.10 9.49
N VAL A 250 21.79 2.48 9.75
CA VAL A 250 20.88 3.01 8.74
C VAL A 250 21.01 4.52 8.69
N LYS A 251 21.34 5.07 7.53
CA LYS A 251 21.40 6.52 7.29
C LYS A 251 20.05 6.98 6.77
N VAL A 252 19.54 8.07 7.31
CA VAL A 252 18.25 8.65 6.91
C VAL A 252 18.33 10.16 6.74
N ARG A 253 17.43 10.68 5.92
CA ARG A 253 17.06 12.10 5.90
C ARG A 253 15.75 12.26 6.66
N LEU A 254 15.77 13.10 7.69
CA LEU A 254 14.61 13.47 8.49
C LEU A 254 14.10 14.84 8.05
N ARG A 255 12.78 15.03 8.09
CA ARG A 255 12.13 16.32 7.85
C ARG A 255 11.47 16.83 9.13
N SER A 256 11.75 18.08 9.48
CA SER A 256 11.16 18.75 10.63
C SER A 256 9.74 19.29 10.31
N PRO A 257 8.93 19.66 11.34
CA PRO A 257 7.60 20.26 11.12
C PRO A 257 7.60 21.54 10.28
N ASP A 258 8.68 22.32 10.34
CA ASP A 258 8.91 23.53 9.56
C ASP A 258 9.55 23.26 8.17
N GLY A 259 9.68 21.99 7.79
CA GLY A 259 10.10 21.56 6.45
C GLY A 259 11.61 21.59 6.19
N GLN A 260 12.43 21.72 7.23
CA GLN A 260 13.89 21.60 7.11
C GLN A 260 14.33 20.13 7.10
N PHE A 261 15.44 19.85 6.43
CA PHE A 261 16.00 18.50 6.35
C PHE A 261 17.28 18.37 7.18
N VAL A 262 17.43 17.21 7.82
CA VAL A 262 18.67 16.83 8.52
C VAL A 262 18.98 15.36 8.23
N GLU A 263 20.24 15.05 7.98
CA GLU A 263 20.69 13.66 7.82
C GLU A 263 21.18 13.14 9.17
N ASP A 264 20.82 11.90 9.50
CA ASP A 264 21.24 11.25 10.73
C ASP A 264 21.40 9.75 10.52
N THR A 265 21.99 9.06 11.50
CA THR A 265 22.22 7.61 11.47
C THR A 265 21.70 6.99 12.75
N PHE A 266 21.05 5.84 12.64
CA PHE A 266 20.59 5.08 13.79
C PHE A 266 20.94 3.59 13.64
N PHE A 267 20.86 2.86 14.75
CA PHE A 267 21.14 1.43 14.80
C PHE A 267 19.82 0.69 15.00
N LEU A 268 19.57 -0.30 14.16
CA LEU A 268 18.50 -1.27 14.37
C LEU A 268 18.97 -2.29 15.42
N PRO A 269 18.08 -2.75 16.32
CA PRO A 269 18.40 -3.86 17.19
C PRO A 269 18.57 -5.14 16.36
N ASP A 270 19.39 -6.07 16.84
CA ASP A 270 19.51 -7.39 16.25
C ASP A 270 18.18 -8.15 16.32
N ILE A 271 17.85 -8.89 15.27
CA ILE A 271 16.77 -9.86 15.28
C ILE A 271 17.41 -11.21 15.62
N THR A 272 17.62 -11.47 16.90
CA THR A 272 18.35 -12.65 17.38
C THR A 272 17.51 -13.91 17.56
N ASP A 273 16.18 -13.84 17.58
CA ASP A 273 15.35 -14.98 18.05
C ASP A 273 14.22 -15.49 17.13
N GLU A 274 13.81 -14.81 16.04
CA GLU A 274 12.57 -15.20 15.34
C GLU A 274 12.67 -15.25 13.81
N PHE A 275 13.29 -16.32 13.30
CA PHE A 275 12.70 -17.08 12.18
C PHE A 275 12.90 -18.56 12.45
N ARG A 276 11.84 -19.26 12.88
CA ARG A 276 11.82 -20.71 13.06
C ARG A 276 10.69 -21.26 12.19
N PRO A 277 10.95 -21.69 10.95
CA PRO A 277 9.90 -22.26 10.12
C PRO A 277 9.38 -23.53 10.81
N ARG A 278 8.07 -23.63 10.93
CA ARG A 278 7.42 -24.82 11.51
C ARG A 278 7.38 -25.93 10.46
N LYS A 279 7.56 -27.17 10.90
CA LYS A 279 7.45 -28.37 10.05
C LYS A 279 6.01 -28.52 9.57
N THR A 280 5.82 -28.79 8.28
CA THR A 280 4.53 -29.11 7.66
C THR A 280 4.63 -30.52 7.06
N MET A 281 3.74 -31.44 7.44
CA MET A 281 3.72 -32.79 6.86
C MET A 281 2.65 -32.80 5.75
N GLY A 282 3.08 -32.63 4.50
CA GLY A 282 2.15 -32.60 3.36
C GLY A 282 1.40 -33.93 3.14
N ASP A 283 0.16 -33.79 2.68
CA ASP A 283 -0.85 -34.77 2.20
C ASP A 283 -1.91 -35.33 3.17
N GLY A 284 -1.76 -35.16 4.50
CA GLY A 284 -2.71 -35.70 5.49
C GLY A 284 -3.45 -34.69 6.38
N GLU A 285 -3.07 -33.42 6.35
CA GLU A 285 -3.43 -32.47 7.42
C GLU A 285 -4.82 -31.83 7.23
N PHE A 286 -5.19 -31.43 6.01
CA PHE A 286 -6.49 -30.76 5.82
C PHE A 286 -7.69 -31.71 5.66
N ASP A 287 -7.50 -33.03 5.59
CA ASP A 287 -8.59 -34.04 5.43
C ASP A 287 -9.59 -33.73 4.30
N GLY A 288 -9.15 -33.06 3.23
CA GLY A 288 -10.02 -32.59 2.13
C GLY A 288 -10.79 -31.29 2.39
N HIS A 289 -10.43 -30.54 3.44
CA HIS A 289 -10.91 -29.20 3.74
C HIS A 289 -9.89 -28.14 3.27
N GLY A 290 -10.33 -26.90 3.09
CA GLY A 290 -9.43 -25.78 2.83
C GLY A 290 -9.05 -25.04 4.11
N PRO A 291 -7.95 -24.26 4.10
CA PRO A 291 -7.53 -23.45 5.24
C PRO A 291 -8.44 -22.23 5.45
N ARG A 292 -8.47 -21.71 6.68
CA ARG A 292 -8.82 -20.31 6.93
C ARG A 292 -7.70 -19.42 6.40
N ILE A 293 -8.08 -18.42 5.63
CA ILE A 293 -7.17 -17.50 4.95
C ILE A 293 -7.41 -16.10 5.51
N SER A 294 -6.36 -15.45 5.99
CA SER A 294 -6.36 -14.04 6.36
C SER A 294 -5.32 -13.32 5.52
N ILE A 295 -5.73 -12.25 4.83
CA ILE A 295 -4.87 -11.43 3.97
C ILE A 295 -5.03 -9.99 4.40
N LYS A 296 -3.92 -9.30 4.60
CA LYS A 296 -3.88 -7.85 4.72
C LYS A 296 -3.01 -7.30 3.62
N THR A 297 -3.54 -6.31 2.92
CA THR A 297 -2.89 -5.70 1.77
C THR A 297 -2.71 -4.22 2.06
N GLN A 298 -1.56 -3.68 1.69
CA GLN A 298 -1.26 -2.26 1.72
C GLN A 298 -0.52 -1.88 0.45
N VAL A 299 -0.70 -0.65 -0.02
CA VAL A 299 0.15 -0.06 -1.05
C VAL A 299 0.86 1.16 -0.48
N VAL A 300 2.17 1.21 -0.68
CA VAL A 300 3.05 2.26 -0.17
C VAL A 300 3.73 2.96 -1.34
N ALA A 301 3.90 4.27 -1.24
CA ALA A 301 4.69 5.06 -2.18
C ALA A 301 6.08 5.35 -1.60
N ASP A 302 7.11 5.16 -2.41
CA ASP A 302 8.51 5.44 -2.09
C ASP A 302 9.16 6.15 -3.28
N GLY A 303 9.27 7.48 -3.20
CA GLY A 303 9.77 8.31 -4.30
C GLY A 303 8.97 8.10 -5.58
N THR A 304 9.53 7.38 -6.55
CA THR A 304 8.87 7.06 -7.83
C THR A 304 8.23 5.67 -7.84
N ILE A 305 8.31 4.89 -6.77
CA ILE A 305 7.89 3.49 -6.76
C ILE A 305 6.62 3.30 -5.93
N LEU A 306 5.62 2.66 -6.52
CA LEU A 306 4.38 2.21 -5.87
C LEU A 306 4.50 0.72 -5.54
N ARG A 307 4.62 0.36 -4.25
CA ARG A 307 4.86 -1.02 -3.80
C ARG A 307 3.65 -1.62 -3.08
N PRO A 308 3.10 -2.75 -3.54
CA PRO A 308 2.15 -3.53 -2.74
C PRO A 308 2.90 -4.35 -1.69
N HIS A 309 2.42 -4.28 -0.46
CA HIS A 309 2.82 -5.06 0.70
C HIS A 309 1.63 -5.94 1.06
N VAL A 310 1.80 -7.26 1.02
CA VAL A 310 0.73 -8.21 1.31
C VAL A 310 1.23 -9.14 2.41
N SER A 311 0.51 -9.21 3.51
CA SER A 311 0.72 -10.24 4.53
C SER A 311 -0.42 -11.24 4.45
N GLU A 312 -0.11 -12.52 4.40
CA GLU A 312 -1.09 -13.60 4.35
C GLU A 312 -0.83 -14.63 5.43
N ILE A 313 -1.91 -15.24 5.92
CA ILE A 313 -1.90 -16.31 6.90
C ILE A 313 -2.87 -17.38 6.42
N PHE A 314 -2.39 -18.62 6.33
CA PHE A 314 -3.20 -19.81 6.10
C PHE A 314 -3.17 -20.66 7.37
N GLU A 315 -4.34 -20.91 7.94
CA GLU A 315 -4.52 -21.65 9.18
C GLU A 315 -5.45 -22.83 8.94
N GLU A 316 -5.14 -24.01 9.48
CA GLU A 316 -6.13 -25.09 9.50
C GLU A 316 -7.31 -24.74 10.42
N TRP A 317 -8.53 -25.03 9.95
CA TRP A 317 -9.77 -24.64 10.63
C TRP A 317 -10.76 -25.79 10.75
N ASP A 318 -11.27 -26.05 11.96
CA ASP A 318 -12.35 -27.01 12.18
C ASP A 318 -13.69 -26.32 11.91
N VAL A 319 -14.27 -26.60 10.74
CA VAL A 319 -15.57 -26.02 10.33
C VAL A 319 -16.71 -26.47 11.26
N GLU A 320 -16.66 -27.68 11.81
CA GLU A 320 -17.71 -28.21 12.68
C GLU A 320 -17.67 -27.57 14.08
N LYS A 321 -16.47 -27.34 14.61
CA LYS A 321 -16.27 -26.74 15.93
C LYS A 321 -16.16 -25.22 15.91
N ASN A 322 -15.97 -24.62 14.74
CA ASN A 322 -15.72 -23.20 14.55
C ASN A 322 -14.51 -22.70 15.38
N GLU A 323 -13.44 -23.49 15.41
CA GLU A 323 -12.21 -23.21 16.16
C GLU A 323 -10.97 -23.69 15.38
N PRO A 324 -9.78 -23.08 15.61
CA PRO A 324 -8.53 -23.62 15.11
C PRO A 324 -8.24 -24.98 15.76
N LYS A 325 -7.78 -25.97 14.99
CA LYS A 325 -7.37 -27.27 15.56
C LYS A 325 -6.01 -27.14 16.27
N SER A 326 -5.84 -27.83 17.40
CA SER A 326 -4.76 -27.54 18.38
C SER A 326 -3.35 -28.00 17.98
N ASP A 327 -3.21 -28.74 16.88
CA ASP A 327 -2.04 -29.53 16.50
C ASP A 327 -1.42 -29.14 15.14
N PHE A 328 -1.84 -28.03 14.51
CA PHE A 328 -1.64 -27.84 13.07
C PHE A 328 -0.77 -26.67 12.58
N THR A 329 -0.39 -26.84 11.31
CA THR A 329 0.36 -26.00 10.38
C THR A 329 -0.27 -24.61 10.21
N THR A 330 0.50 -23.57 10.56
CA THR A 330 0.20 -22.16 10.21
C THR A 330 1.25 -21.70 9.23
N PHE A 331 0.82 -21.26 8.06
CA PHE A 331 1.69 -20.60 7.09
C PHE A 331 1.45 -19.10 7.17
N ALA A 332 2.52 -18.31 7.25
CA ALA A 332 2.45 -16.86 7.25
C ALA A 332 3.56 -16.27 6.37
N GLU A 333 3.18 -15.52 5.35
CA GLU A 333 4.08 -14.88 4.40
C GLU A 333 3.81 -13.38 4.34
N VAL A 334 4.88 -12.61 4.14
CA VAL A 334 4.80 -11.17 3.87
C VAL A 334 5.52 -10.95 2.55
N PHE A 335 4.74 -10.67 1.51
CA PHE A 335 5.25 -10.39 0.19
C PHE A 335 5.31 -8.89 -0.06
N ILE A 336 6.43 -8.44 -0.61
CA ILE A 336 6.59 -7.08 -1.12
C ILE A 336 6.78 -7.18 -2.61
N GLY A 337 5.82 -6.65 -3.36
CA GLY A 337 5.91 -6.65 -4.82
C GLY A 337 7.09 -5.82 -5.30
N ASN A 338 7.59 -6.19 -6.49
CA ASN A 338 8.69 -5.50 -7.17
C ASN A 338 8.48 -3.99 -7.30
N GLY A 339 7.24 -3.53 -7.17
CA GLY A 339 6.84 -2.13 -7.21
C GLY A 339 6.72 -1.64 -8.65
N PHE A 340 5.80 -0.71 -8.86
CA PHE A 340 5.66 -0.03 -10.15
C PHE A 340 6.42 1.31 -10.09
N ASP A 341 7.49 1.43 -10.87
CA ASP A 341 8.24 2.67 -11.00
C ASP A 341 7.56 3.62 -12.00
N ILE A 342 6.92 4.66 -11.48
CA ILE A 342 6.20 5.65 -12.26
C ILE A 342 7.13 6.50 -13.13
N SER A 343 8.44 6.53 -12.86
CA SER A 343 9.41 7.34 -13.61
C SER A 343 9.50 6.93 -15.08
N GLN A 344 9.15 5.68 -15.39
CA GLN A 344 9.09 5.17 -16.76
C GLN A 344 7.98 5.82 -17.58
N GLN A 345 6.89 6.23 -16.92
CA GLN A 345 5.73 6.85 -17.57
C GLN A 345 5.70 8.37 -17.36
N TYR A 346 6.20 8.85 -16.23
CA TYR A 346 6.21 10.25 -15.81
C TYR A 346 7.62 10.68 -15.40
N PRO A 347 8.56 10.83 -16.35
CA PRO A 347 9.93 11.18 -16.04
C PRO A 347 10.02 12.57 -15.37
N GLY A 348 10.81 12.67 -14.30
CA GLY A 348 10.99 13.90 -13.53
C GLY A 348 9.90 14.19 -12.49
N PHE A 349 9.04 13.21 -12.20
CA PHE A 349 8.02 13.30 -11.16
C PHE A 349 8.18 12.19 -10.13
N ALA A 350 7.85 12.51 -8.88
CA ALA A 350 7.74 11.59 -7.76
C ALA A 350 6.29 11.55 -7.25
N ILE A 351 5.95 10.50 -6.50
CA ILE A 351 4.66 10.35 -5.83
C ILE A 351 4.67 11.23 -4.58
N ASP A 352 3.72 12.17 -4.51
CA ASP A 352 3.50 13.03 -3.34
C ASP A 352 2.58 12.34 -2.33
N THR A 353 1.44 11.82 -2.80
CA THR A 353 0.42 11.25 -1.92
C THR A 353 -0.44 10.23 -2.67
N ILE A 354 -0.83 9.14 -1.99
CA ILE A 354 -1.86 8.21 -2.46
C ILE A 354 -3.24 8.76 -2.07
N LEU A 355 -4.14 8.90 -3.04
CA LEU A 355 -5.47 9.50 -2.88
C LEU A 355 -6.61 8.47 -2.84
N SER A 356 -6.38 7.25 -3.34
CA SER A 356 -7.30 6.12 -3.19
C SER A 356 -7.11 5.45 -1.82
N ASP A 357 -8.02 4.55 -1.46
CA ASP A 357 -7.77 3.59 -0.38
C ASP A 357 -6.48 2.82 -0.67
N SER A 358 -5.67 2.68 0.37
CA SER A 358 -4.31 2.14 0.28
C SER A 358 -4.12 0.87 1.10
N GLN A 359 -5.19 0.35 1.68
CA GLN A 359 -5.18 -0.86 2.49
C GLN A 359 -6.48 -1.64 2.30
N ASP A 360 -6.40 -2.97 2.39
CA ASP A 360 -7.55 -3.87 2.46
C ASP A 360 -7.26 -5.06 3.35
N THR A 361 -8.33 -5.74 3.79
CA THR A 361 -8.23 -6.99 4.53
C THR A 361 -9.29 -7.97 4.07
N LEU A 362 -8.89 -9.23 3.90
CA LEU A 362 -9.78 -10.36 3.66
C LEU A 362 -9.62 -11.37 4.79
N GLU A 363 -10.73 -11.85 5.33
CA GLU A 363 -10.78 -13.10 6.09
C GLU A 363 -11.82 -14.02 5.46
N THR A 364 -11.42 -15.25 5.15
CA THR A 364 -12.30 -16.26 4.57
C THR A 364 -11.91 -17.66 4.99
N ILE A 365 -12.80 -18.62 4.79
CA ILE A 365 -12.56 -20.04 5.02
C ILE A 365 -12.81 -20.75 3.70
N ASP A 366 -11.81 -21.47 3.23
CA ASP A 366 -11.97 -22.35 2.08
C ASP A 366 -12.70 -23.63 2.52
N LEU A 367 -13.96 -23.79 2.08
CA LEU A 367 -14.81 -24.91 2.51
C LEU A 367 -14.57 -26.14 1.62
N PRO A 368 -14.68 -27.36 2.19
CA PRO A 368 -14.54 -28.60 1.44
C PRO A 368 -15.47 -28.63 0.21
N LEU A 369 -14.96 -29.10 -0.93
CA LEU A 369 -15.67 -29.30 -2.19
C LEU A 369 -16.02 -28.02 -2.98
N LEU A 370 -15.50 -26.85 -2.60
CA LEU A 370 -15.60 -25.65 -3.45
C LEU A 370 -14.49 -25.66 -4.51
N ASN A 371 -14.88 -25.38 -5.76
CA ASN A 371 -13.93 -24.98 -6.80
C ASN A 371 -13.37 -23.59 -6.47
N ASP A 372 -12.34 -23.15 -7.20
CA ASP A 372 -11.77 -21.79 -7.13
C ASP A 372 -12.81 -20.70 -6.79
N GLN A 373 -12.62 -20.05 -5.65
CA GLN A 373 -13.49 -18.99 -5.16
C GLN A 373 -12.99 -17.64 -5.67
N THR A 374 -13.88 -16.81 -6.21
CA THR A 374 -13.57 -15.41 -6.52
C THR A 374 -14.40 -14.50 -5.62
N ILE A 375 -13.72 -13.68 -4.83
CA ILE A 375 -14.34 -12.63 -4.02
C ILE A 375 -14.02 -11.31 -4.73
N SER A 376 -15.05 -10.62 -5.21
CA SER A 376 -14.90 -9.29 -5.82
C SER A 376 -15.29 -8.22 -4.81
N LEU A 377 -14.53 -7.14 -4.82
CA LEU A 377 -14.75 -5.98 -3.95
C LEU A 377 -15.22 -4.78 -4.76
N ASP A 378 -15.63 -3.73 -4.05
CA ASP A 378 -16.11 -2.49 -4.66
C ASP A 378 -14.97 -1.75 -5.40
N SER A 379 -15.34 -0.92 -6.37
CA SER A 379 -14.37 -0.16 -7.17
C SER A 379 -13.55 0.88 -6.38
N ASN A 380 -13.92 1.13 -5.13
CA ASN A 380 -13.25 2.09 -4.25
C ASN A 380 -12.18 1.43 -3.38
N GLU A 381 -12.25 0.11 -3.17
CA GLU A 381 -11.25 -0.65 -2.40
C GLU A 381 -9.95 -0.80 -3.21
N LEU A 382 -8.84 -1.07 -2.52
CA LEU A 382 -7.52 -1.21 -3.14
C LEU A 382 -7.44 -2.50 -3.99
N VAL A 383 -7.95 -3.61 -3.47
CA VAL A 383 -8.01 -4.90 -4.12
C VAL A 383 -9.34 -5.01 -4.85
N ARG A 384 -9.30 -5.29 -6.15
CA ARG A 384 -10.49 -5.53 -6.97
C ARG A 384 -11.08 -6.91 -6.72
N SER A 385 -10.22 -7.92 -6.59
CA SER A 385 -10.66 -9.28 -6.35
C SER A 385 -9.58 -10.16 -5.75
N TYR A 386 -10.02 -11.11 -4.91
CA TYR A 386 -9.23 -12.25 -4.45
C TYR A 386 -9.72 -13.51 -5.17
N GLN A 387 -8.83 -14.19 -5.89
CA GLN A 387 -9.08 -15.50 -6.48
C GLN A 387 -8.36 -16.57 -5.66
N ILE A 388 -9.11 -17.38 -4.94
CA ILE A 388 -8.60 -18.43 -4.07
C ILE A 388 -8.77 -19.76 -4.79
N ARG A 389 -7.68 -20.47 -5.00
CA ARG A 389 -7.69 -21.86 -5.44
C ARG A 389 -7.47 -22.74 -4.23
N GLY A 390 -8.47 -23.55 -3.91
CA GLY A 390 -8.46 -24.48 -2.78
C GLY A 390 -7.81 -25.83 -3.11
N ASP A 391 -7.53 -26.61 -2.07
CA ASP A 391 -7.05 -27.99 -2.21
C ASP A 391 -8.23 -28.97 -2.35
N SER A 392 -8.87 -28.92 -3.52
CA SER A 392 -10.15 -29.60 -3.76
C SER A 392 -10.07 -31.14 -3.83
N ASN A 393 -8.88 -31.73 -3.80
CA ASN A 393 -8.68 -33.19 -3.93
C ASN A 393 -7.43 -33.76 -3.22
N GLY A 394 -6.72 -32.97 -2.40
CA GLY A 394 -5.50 -33.39 -1.70
C GLY A 394 -4.23 -33.44 -2.57
N ASN A 395 -4.26 -32.91 -3.79
CA ASN A 395 -3.11 -32.86 -4.70
C ASN A 395 -2.89 -31.48 -5.37
N ASP A 396 -3.77 -30.52 -5.11
CA ASP A 396 -3.71 -29.19 -5.68
C ASP A 396 -3.09 -28.24 -4.65
N GLN A 397 -2.02 -27.56 -5.03
CA GLN A 397 -1.38 -26.56 -4.18
C GLN A 397 -2.35 -25.36 -4.02
N PRO A 398 -2.74 -24.98 -2.79
CA PRO A 398 -3.60 -23.82 -2.61
C PRO A 398 -2.87 -22.57 -3.10
N SER A 399 -3.61 -21.58 -3.59
CA SER A 399 -3.04 -20.30 -3.99
C SER A 399 -4.08 -19.19 -3.89
N VAL A 400 -3.61 -17.95 -3.74
CA VAL A 400 -4.48 -16.78 -3.80
C VAL A 400 -3.89 -15.75 -4.76
N THR A 401 -4.69 -15.30 -5.72
CA THR A 401 -4.33 -14.21 -6.63
C THR A 401 -5.11 -12.95 -6.27
N LEU A 402 -4.40 -11.87 -6.03
CA LEU A 402 -4.95 -10.53 -5.82
C LEU A 402 -4.87 -9.77 -7.14
N SER A 403 -6.00 -9.24 -7.58
CA SER A 403 -6.04 -8.23 -8.62
C SER A 403 -6.34 -6.88 -8.01
N PHE A 404 -5.60 -5.84 -8.39
CA PHE A 404 -5.74 -4.49 -7.81
C PHE A 404 -6.67 -3.61 -8.64
N ASN A 405 -7.32 -2.66 -7.98
CA ASN A 405 -7.90 -1.50 -8.65
C ASN A 405 -6.77 -0.49 -8.96
N PRO A 406 -6.92 0.38 -9.98
CA PRO A 406 -5.94 1.42 -10.26
C PRO A 406 -5.82 2.37 -9.06
N VAL A 407 -4.59 2.61 -8.60
CA VAL A 407 -4.34 3.49 -7.46
C VAL A 407 -4.24 4.93 -7.94
N ARG A 408 -5.07 5.81 -7.38
CA ARG A 408 -5.00 7.24 -7.65
C ARG A 408 -3.91 7.85 -6.80
N VAL A 409 -2.97 8.53 -7.43
CA VAL A 409 -1.88 9.26 -6.76
C VAL A 409 -1.80 10.70 -7.23
N ARG A 410 -1.29 11.56 -6.36
CA ARG A 410 -0.81 12.90 -6.74
C ARG A 410 0.68 12.84 -7.02
N LEU A 411 1.10 13.44 -8.12
CA LEU A 411 2.50 13.59 -8.48
C LEU A 411 3.02 14.98 -8.13
N GLN A 412 4.31 15.06 -7.81
CA GLN A 412 5.06 16.31 -7.68
C GLN A 412 6.34 16.23 -8.52
N PRO A 413 6.88 17.36 -9.01
CA PRO A 413 8.21 17.38 -9.62
C PRO A 413 9.25 16.80 -8.63
N ALA A 414 10.09 15.90 -9.12
CA ALA A 414 11.14 15.23 -8.34
C ALA A 414 12.32 16.14 -8.02
#